data_AF-A0A973BAX7-F1
#
_entry.id   AF-A0A973BAX7-F1
#
_cell.length_a   1.000
_cell.length_b   1.000
_cell.length_c   1.000
_cell.angle_alpha   90.00
_cell.angle_beta   90.00
_cell.angle_gamma   90.00
#
_symmetry.space_group_name_H-M   'P 1'
#
loop_
_entity.id
_entity.type
_entity.pdbx_description
1 polymer ?
#
loop_
_entity_poly.entity_id
_entity_poly.type
_entity_poly.pdbx_seq_one_letter_code
_entity_poly.pdbx_strand_id
1 'polypeptide(L)'
;MKINWIYVIIFALGFTSYGQNFHYVNAENGLIVRDEPSKSANRVGKLPYGTQVVIKEYSGNKFSIQDDGQTITGEYVLISGYDNTENISGYIFSGYLTTERLKQKSTLVLNDVVINFYSNSPWAFENKKKYSALTYIELGDNTEDVQIKIADKNYKKVAIFQRYETSLTVMNDGPHCDLTEWKHYNSKWIELSKKDDDANAFISHTIEDGDYTRFIDVTLDDVKDAVKEHCGEDWYDHMKNIKTISEYPMAISISRVFFKIVITRQDNTTSEKIITCMIPMGC
;
A
#
# COMPACT_ATOMS: atom_id res chain seq x y z
N MET A 1 52.61 5.59 46.53
CA MET A 1 52.35 5.55 45.08
C MET A 1 51.16 6.45 44.77
N LYS A 2 51.41 7.63 44.18
CA LYS A 2 50.37 8.60 43.81
C LYS A 2 49.92 8.26 42.38
N ILE A 3 48.71 7.76 42.22
CA ILE A 3 48.09 7.59 40.91
C ILE A 3 47.34 8.89 40.59
N ASN A 4 47.75 9.53 39.49
CA ASN A 4 47.23 10.79 38.97
C ASN A 4 45.75 10.66 38.55
N TRP A 5 44.86 11.39 39.23
CA TRP A 5 43.43 11.48 38.92
C TRP A 5 43.11 12.52 37.82
N ILE A 6 43.90 12.60 36.75
CA ILE A 6 43.79 13.70 35.76
C ILE A 6 43.31 13.28 34.35
N TYR A 7 42.95 12.02 34.11
CA TYR A 7 42.46 11.61 32.77
C TYR A 7 41.22 10.70 32.79
N VAL A 8 40.14 11.11 33.47
CA VAL A 8 38.80 10.52 33.25
C VAL A 8 37.70 11.60 33.18
N ILE A 9 38.02 12.74 32.57
CA ILE A 9 37.01 13.76 32.21
C ILE A 9 37.32 14.13 30.76
N ILE A 10 36.76 13.38 29.81
CA ILE A 10 36.47 13.70 28.39
C ILE A 10 36.04 12.36 27.77
N PHE A 11 34.85 11.86 28.12
CA PHE A 11 34.09 10.92 27.28
C PHE A 11 32.61 10.88 27.71
N ALA A 12 32.07 12.06 28.04
CA ALA A 12 30.65 12.25 28.28
C ALA A 12 30.18 13.58 27.66
N LEU A 13 30.78 13.94 26.52
CA LEU A 13 30.06 14.79 25.57
C LEU A 13 29.00 13.87 24.97
N GLY A 14 27.86 13.82 25.64
CA GLY A 14 26.67 13.20 25.12
C GLY A 14 26.44 13.75 23.72
N PHE A 15 26.57 12.86 22.74
CA PHE A 15 25.82 13.02 21.51
C PHE A 15 24.35 13.01 21.94
N THR A 16 23.82 14.19 22.26
CA THR A 16 22.40 14.42 22.11
C THR A 16 22.21 14.36 20.61
N SER A 17 21.95 13.15 20.11
CA SER A 17 21.28 12.98 18.84
C SER A 17 19.99 13.77 18.97
N TYR A 18 19.99 14.99 18.43
CA TYR A 18 18.76 15.67 18.05
C TYR A 18 18.14 14.80 16.95
N GLY A 19 17.52 13.69 17.37
CA GLY A 19 16.64 12.92 16.51
C GLY A 19 15.55 13.89 16.10
N GLN A 20 15.47 14.20 14.80
CA GLN A 20 14.33 14.93 14.29
C GLN A 20 13.11 14.04 14.52
N ASN A 21 12.25 14.43 15.47
CA ASN A 21 11.01 13.73 15.74
C ASN A 21 10.06 14.05 14.59
N PHE A 22 10.07 13.18 13.58
CA PHE A 22 9.14 13.27 12.48
C PHE A 22 7.72 12.99 12.96
N HIS A 23 6.78 13.74 12.40
CA HIS A 23 5.36 13.50 12.55
C HIS A 23 4.74 13.23 11.19
N TYR A 24 3.60 12.54 11.21
CA TYR A 24 2.84 12.22 10.02
C TYR A 24 1.44 12.79 10.12
N VAL A 25 0.94 13.31 9.01
CA VAL A 25 -0.41 13.85 8.91
C VAL A 25 -1.44 12.71 8.96
N ASN A 26 -2.12 12.56 10.09
CA ASN A 26 -3.22 11.63 10.32
C ASN A 26 -4.60 12.29 10.13
N ALA A 27 -4.74 13.06 9.05
CA ALA A 27 -6.02 13.63 8.64
C ALA A 27 -6.48 12.95 7.35
N GLU A 28 -7.57 12.19 7.39
CA GLU A 28 -8.06 11.37 6.25
C GLU A 28 -8.27 12.17 4.96
N ASN A 29 -8.70 13.42 5.09
CA ASN A 29 -8.95 14.31 3.98
C ASN A 29 -7.78 15.28 3.73
N GLY A 30 -6.63 15.08 4.36
CA GLY A 30 -5.50 16.01 4.37
C GLY A 30 -5.68 17.17 5.36
N LEU A 31 -4.56 17.78 5.75
CA LEU A 31 -4.48 18.78 6.80
C LEU A 31 -4.18 20.16 6.22
N ILE A 32 -5.03 21.14 6.55
CA ILE A 32 -4.92 22.51 6.04
C ILE A 32 -3.72 23.19 6.71
N VAL A 33 -2.89 23.85 5.88
CA VAL A 33 -1.80 24.73 6.32
C VAL A 33 -2.26 26.18 6.29
N ARG A 34 -1.92 26.94 7.33
CA ARG A 34 -2.34 28.34 7.53
C ARG A 34 -1.15 29.27 7.71
N ASP A 35 -1.34 30.55 7.42
CA ASP A 35 -0.33 31.60 7.64
C ASP A 35 -0.18 31.98 9.12
N GLU A 36 -1.22 31.81 9.93
CA GLU A 36 -1.21 32.09 11.38
C GLU A 36 -1.78 30.92 12.21
N PRO A 37 -1.44 30.80 13.52
CA PRO A 37 -1.90 29.73 14.40
C PRO A 37 -3.36 29.89 14.87
N SER A 38 -4.29 30.03 13.92
CA SER A 38 -5.72 30.24 14.18
C SER A 38 -6.61 29.55 13.16
N LYS A 39 -7.80 29.09 13.61
CA LYS A 39 -8.81 28.46 12.73
C LYS A 39 -9.37 29.43 11.67
N SER A 40 -9.37 30.73 11.95
CA SER A 40 -9.88 31.78 11.05
C SER A 40 -8.82 32.36 10.12
N ALA A 41 -7.54 32.00 10.29
CA ALA A 41 -6.43 32.48 9.46
C ALA A 41 -6.55 32.04 8.00
N ASN A 42 -5.78 32.64 7.09
CA ASN A 42 -5.86 32.26 5.68
C ASN A 42 -5.32 30.85 5.48
N ARG A 43 -5.82 30.17 4.45
CA ARG A 43 -5.30 28.85 4.04
C ARG A 43 -4.20 29.09 3.02
N VAL A 44 -3.00 28.64 3.31
CA VAL A 44 -1.84 28.75 2.41
C VAL A 44 -1.53 27.46 1.68
N GLY A 45 -2.14 26.35 2.10
CA GLY A 45 -2.11 25.10 1.36
C GLY A 45 -2.69 23.94 2.14
N LYS A 46 -2.32 22.73 1.75
CA LYS A 46 -2.87 21.50 2.34
C LYS A 46 -1.88 20.36 2.17
N LEU A 47 -1.59 19.70 3.29
CA LEU A 47 -0.79 18.49 3.33
C LEU A 47 -1.68 17.26 3.09
N PRO A 48 -1.32 16.35 2.18
CA PRO A 48 -1.96 15.05 2.08
C PRO A 48 -1.88 14.22 3.38
N TYR A 49 -2.72 13.19 3.46
CA TYR A 49 -2.59 12.15 4.50
C TYR A 49 -1.24 11.44 4.39
N GLY A 50 -0.64 11.10 5.52
CA GLY A 50 0.64 10.40 5.60
C GLY A 50 1.87 11.28 5.34
N THR A 51 1.69 12.56 4.97
CA THR A 51 2.82 13.47 4.73
C THR A 51 3.69 13.62 5.97
N GLN A 52 5.00 13.43 5.79
CA GLN A 52 6.00 13.60 6.84
C GLN A 52 6.32 15.10 7.05
N VAL A 53 6.27 15.53 8.30
CA VAL A 53 6.55 16.91 8.71
C VAL A 53 7.48 16.97 9.92
N VAL A 54 8.16 18.10 10.06
CA VAL A 54 8.93 18.45 11.26
C VAL A 54 8.30 19.67 11.91
N ILE A 55 8.01 19.58 13.21
CA ILE A 55 7.55 20.72 14.00
C ILE A 55 8.75 21.64 14.29
N LYS A 56 8.59 22.93 13.99
CA LYS A 56 9.58 23.98 14.25
C LYS A 56 9.23 24.82 15.46
N GLU A 57 7.94 25.04 15.70
CA GLU A 57 7.46 25.88 16.80
C GLU A 57 6.09 25.41 17.30
N TYR A 58 5.87 25.52 18.60
CA TYR A 58 4.59 25.31 19.25
C TYR A 58 3.98 26.67 19.60
N SER A 59 2.75 26.94 19.16
CA SER A 59 2.09 28.21 19.47
C SER A 59 1.65 28.33 20.93
N GLY A 60 1.53 27.21 21.66
CA GLY A 60 0.95 27.16 23.01
C GLY A 60 -0.57 27.30 23.05
N ASN A 61 -1.21 27.59 21.91
CA ASN A 61 -2.64 27.82 21.81
C ASN A 61 -3.39 26.48 21.66
N LYS A 62 -3.76 25.88 22.78
CA LYS A 62 -4.55 24.65 22.79
C LYS A 62 -5.95 24.88 22.26
N PHE A 63 -6.43 23.92 21.48
CA PHE A 63 -7.71 23.96 20.80
C PHE A 63 -8.27 22.54 20.67
N SER A 64 -9.60 22.43 20.66
CA SER A 64 -10.30 21.15 20.48
C SER A 64 -11.34 21.27 19.38
N ILE A 65 -11.51 20.20 18.61
CA ILE A 65 -12.51 20.07 17.54
C ILE A 65 -13.31 18.77 17.74
N GLN A 66 -14.54 18.78 17.25
CA GLN A 66 -15.32 17.56 17.08
C GLN A 66 -15.15 17.07 15.63
N ASP A 67 -14.76 15.82 15.46
CA ASP A 67 -14.62 15.17 14.16
C ASP A 67 -15.12 13.73 14.24
N ASP A 68 -16.03 13.35 13.36
CA ASP A 68 -16.76 12.06 13.35
C ASP A 68 -17.26 11.60 14.76
N GLY A 69 -17.69 12.55 15.59
CA GLY A 69 -18.19 12.32 16.95
C GLY A 69 -17.11 12.20 18.05
N GLN A 70 -15.83 12.32 17.70
CA GLN A 70 -14.71 12.32 18.63
C GLN A 70 -14.17 13.72 18.88
N THR A 71 -13.77 13.99 20.13
CA THR A 71 -13.09 15.24 20.49
C THR A 71 -11.59 15.09 20.25
N ILE A 72 -11.08 15.78 19.23
CA ILE A 72 -9.65 15.84 18.94
C ILE A 72 -9.08 17.11 19.56
N THR A 73 -8.04 16.97 20.38
CA THR A 73 -7.39 18.08 21.07
C THR A 73 -5.95 18.22 20.58
N GLY A 74 -5.49 19.46 20.43
CA GLY A 74 -4.13 19.77 20.00
C GLY A 74 -3.85 21.25 20.15
N GLU A 75 -2.85 21.73 19.41
CA GLU A 75 -2.50 23.14 19.29
C GLU A 75 -2.05 23.45 17.86
N TYR A 76 -1.95 24.73 17.50
CA TYR A 76 -1.31 25.07 16.23
C TYR A 76 0.21 24.98 16.36
N VAL A 77 0.84 24.32 15.40
CA VAL A 77 2.30 24.15 15.34
C VAL A 77 2.80 24.62 13.98
N LEU A 78 3.93 25.32 13.96
CA LEU A 78 4.63 25.69 12.73
C LEU A 78 5.39 24.46 12.22
N ILE A 79 5.21 24.11 10.95
CA ILE A 79 5.90 22.99 10.33
C ILE A 79 6.73 23.42 9.12
N SER A 80 7.66 22.55 8.74
CA SER A 80 8.21 22.46 7.39
C SER A 80 7.90 21.07 6.83
N GLY A 81 7.22 21.00 5.68
CA GLY A 81 7.06 19.74 4.93
C GLY A 81 8.40 19.20 4.48
N TYR A 82 8.63 17.89 4.61
CA TYR A 82 9.90 17.25 4.23
C TYR A 82 9.75 16.30 3.03
N ASP A 83 8.55 15.79 2.78
CA ASP A 83 8.30 14.84 1.68
C ASP A 83 8.14 15.57 0.33
N ASN A 84 8.33 14.85 -0.79
CA ASN A 84 8.38 15.27 -2.21
C ASN A 84 7.21 16.16 -2.73
N THR A 85 6.32 16.59 -1.86
CA THR A 85 5.42 17.74 -2.05
C THR A 85 6.20 19.05 -1.94
N GLU A 86 5.72 20.12 -2.57
CA GLU A 86 6.30 21.46 -2.48
C GLU A 86 6.72 21.81 -1.03
N ASN A 87 7.85 22.51 -0.87
CA ASN A 87 8.35 23.02 0.43
C ASN A 87 7.32 23.96 1.08
N ILE A 88 6.28 23.39 1.67
CA ILE A 88 5.20 24.12 2.31
C ILE A 88 5.56 24.31 3.79
N SER A 89 5.51 25.57 4.21
CA SER A 89 5.73 26.00 5.59
C SER A 89 4.51 26.78 6.06
N GLY A 90 4.15 26.60 7.33
CA GLY A 90 3.01 27.28 7.93
C GLY A 90 2.46 26.52 9.13
N TYR A 91 1.34 27.01 9.68
CA TYR A 91 0.72 26.47 10.87
C TYR A 91 -0.30 25.38 10.53
N ILE A 92 -0.21 24.26 11.23
CA ILE A 92 -1.17 23.15 11.17
C ILE A 92 -1.68 22.80 12.57
N PHE A 93 -2.83 22.16 12.66
CA PHE A 93 -3.39 21.70 13.94
C PHE A 93 -2.80 20.33 14.33
N SER A 94 -2.04 20.28 15.43
CA SER A 94 -1.29 19.10 15.88
C SER A 94 -2.16 17.93 16.32
N GLY A 95 -3.45 18.15 16.58
CA GLY A 95 -4.40 17.09 16.92
C GLY A 95 -4.55 16.02 15.83
N TYR A 96 -4.13 16.32 14.59
CA TYR A 96 -4.06 15.37 13.48
C TYR A 96 -2.63 14.91 13.15
N LEU A 97 -1.69 15.03 14.09
CA LEU A 97 -0.34 14.49 13.92
C LEU A 97 -0.18 13.20 14.73
N THR A 98 0.59 12.27 14.17
CA THR A 98 1.05 11.07 14.87
C THR A 98 2.55 10.91 14.70
N THR A 99 3.21 10.24 15.65
CA THR A 99 4.61 9.80 15.51
C THR A 99 4.72 8.45 14.82
N GLU A 100 3.62 7.70 14.72
CA GLU A 100 3.59 6.41 14.04
C GLU A 100 3.61 6.62 12.53
N ARG A 101 4.49 5.91 11.84
CA ARG A 101 4.54 5.94 10.38
C ARG A 101 3.24 5.35 9.83
N LEU A 102 2.54 6.12 9.02
CA LEU A 102 1.28 5.72 8.41
C LEU A 102 1.54 5.00 7.08
N LYS A 103 0.64 4.06 6.74
CA LYS A 103 0.55 3.50 5.39
C LYS A 103 0.13 4.59 4.41
N GLN A 104 0.55 4.48 3.15
CA GLN A 104 0.23 5.44 2.09
C GLN A 104 -1.18 5.20 1.57
N LYS A 105 -1.94 6.28 1.39
CA LYS A 105 -3.34 6.21 0.94
C LYS A 105 -3.43 6.38 -0.58
N SER A 106 -4.11 5.44 -1.21
CA SER A 106 -4.42 5.45 -2.65
C SER A 106 -5.92 5.44 -2.86
N THR A 107 -6.47 6.45 -3.54
CA THR A 107 -7.91 6.55 -3.78
C THR A 107 -8.27 6.12 -5.19
N LEU A 108 -9.18 5.16 -5.29
CA LEU A 108 -9.78 4.69 -6.53
C LEU A 108 -11.26 5.03 -6.57
N VAL A 109 -11.70 5.69 -7.65
CA VAL A 109 -13.11 5.97 -7.92
C VAL A 109 -13.56 5.09 -9.08
N LEU A 110 -14.55 4.22 -8.83
CA LEU A 110 -15.16 3.37 -9.86
C LEU A 110 -16.67 3.57 -9.86
N ASN A 111 -17.16 4.30 -10.86
CA ASN A 111 -18.58 4.60 -11.07
C ASN A 111 -19.25 5.25 -9.84
N ASP A 112 -19.74 4.41 -8.93
CA ASP A 112 -20.60 4.74 -7.80
C ASP A 112 -19.97 4.41 -6.45
N VAL A 113 -18.68 4.08 -6.42
CA VAL A 113 -17.92 3.80 -5.20
C VAL A 113 -16.57 4.50 -5.21
N VAL A 114 -16.18 5.00 -4.05
CA VAL A 114 -14.83 5.48 -3.75
C VAL A 114 -14.19 4.50 -2.76
N ILE A 115 -13.04 3.96 -3.15
CA ILE A 115 -12.29 2.93 -2.43
C ILE A 115 -10.93 3.53 -2.07
N ASN A 116 -10.56 3.46 -0.81
CA ASN A 116 -9.25 3.87 -0.32
C ASN A 116 -8.43 2.63 0.05
N PHE A 117 -7.23 2.53 -0.49
CA PHE A 117 -6.25 1.49 -0.16
C PHE A 117 -5.16 2.12 0.70
N TYR A 118 -4.76 1.45 1.78
CA TYR A 118 -3.65 1.85 2.63
C TYR A 118 -2.59 0.75 2.60
N SER A 119 -1.50 1.03 1.88
CA SER A 119 -0.40 0.11 1.53
C SER A 119 0.95 0.73 1.93
N ASN A 120 2.05 0.00 1.78
CA ASN A 120 3.38 0.54 2.14
C ASN A 120 3.81 1.65 1.17
N SER A 121 3.45 1.51 -0.11
CA SER A 121 3.67 2.49 -1.17
C SER A 121 2.35 2.90 -1.82
N PRO A 122 2.25 4.12 -2.38
CA PRO A 122 1.05 4.54 -3.09
C PRO A 122 0.85 3.73 -4.38
N TRP A 123 -0.38 3.29 -4.63
CA TRP A 123 -0.76 2.53 -5.82
C TRP A 123 -1.31 3.47 -6.90
N ALA A 124 -0.73 3.33 -8.10
CA ALA A 124 -1.17 4.05 -9.28
C ALA A 124 -2.20 3.21 -10.06
N PHE A 125 -3.47 3.59 -9.94
CA PHE A 125 -4.54 2.91 -10.68
C PHE A 125 -4.63 3.40 -12.13
N GLU A 126 -4.58 2.45 -13.05
CA GLU A 126 -4.64 2.61 -14.50
C GLU A 126 -5.84 1.89 -15.11
N ASN A 127 -6.05 2.07 -16.41
CA ASN A 127 -7.08 1.39 -17.21
C ASN A 127 -8.46 1.40 -16.54
N LYS A 128 -8.80 2.53 -15.90
CA LYS A 128 -10.04 2.72 -15.15
C LYS A 128 -11.24 2.65 -16.10
N LYS A 129 -12.02 1.59 -15.98
CA LYS A 129 -13.32 1.40 -16.62
C LYS A 129 -14.42 1.57 -15.57
N LYS A 130 -15.68 1.48 -16.01
CA LYS A 130 -16.85 1.65 -15.12
C LYS A 130 -16.82 0.74 -13.88
N TYR A 131 -16.36 -0.50 -14.03
CA TYR A 131 -16.38 -1.52 -12.98
C TYR A 131 -15.03 -2.20 -12.77
N SER A 132 -13.94 -1.65 -13.32
CA SER A 132 -12.63 -2.26 -13.15
C SER A 132 -11.50 -1.25 -13.21
N ALA A 133 -10.41 -1.58 -12.54
CA ALA A 133 -9.13 -0.88 -12.67
C ALA A 133 -7.98 -1.88 -12.57
N LEU A 134 -6.82 -1.45 -13.05
CA LEU A 134 -5.55 -2.16 -12.93
C LEU A 134 -4.61 -1.34 -12.06
N THR A 135 -3.70 -1.97 -11.34
CA THR A 135 -2.52 -1.33 -10.76
C THR A 135 -1.32 -2.25 -10.93
N TYR A 136 -0.15 -1.68 -11.14
CA TYR A 136 1.12 -2.39 -11.08
C TYR A 136 1.69 -2.24 -9.67
N ILE A 137 2.09 -3.35 -9.06
CA ILE A 137 2.71 -3.34 -7.74
C ILE A 137 4.22 -3.21 -7.94
N GLU A 138 4.83 -2.26 -7.23
CA GLU A 138 6.27 -2.02 -7.33
C GLU A 138 7.06 -3.18 -6.69
N LEU A 139 8.27 -3.41 -7.18
CA LEU A 139 9.19 -4.38 -6.59
C LEU A 139 9.41 -4.07 -5.11
N GLY A 140 9.18 -5.06 -4.24
CA GLY A 140 9.31 -4.94 -2.79
C GLY A 140 8.06 -4.41 -2.07
N ASP A 141 7.01 -4.02 -2.78
CA ASP A 141 5.68 -3.83 -2.20
C ASP A 141 4.86 -5.14 -2.28
N ASN A 142 3.72 -5.19 -1.62
CA ASN A 142 2.85 -6.36 -1.64
C ASN A 142 1.36 -5.97 -1.56
N THR A 143 0.50 -6.95 -1.82
CA THR A 143 -0.96 -6.82 -1.73
C THR A 143 -1.55 -7.39 -0.44
N GLU A 144 -0.69 -7.76 0.51
CA GLU A 144 -1.03 -8.39 1.77
C GLU A 144 -1.09 -7.35 2.90
N ASP A 145 -1.90 -7.59 3.92
CA ASP A 145 -2.14 -6.65 5.02
C ASP A 145 -2.56 -5.24 4.58
N VAL A 146 -3.04 -5.09 3.35
CA VAL A 146 -3.52 -3.83 2.79
C VAL A 146 -4.88 -3.54 3.38
N GLN A 147 -5.03 -2.37 4.00
CA GLN A 147 -6.33 -1.94 4.48
C GLN A 147 -7.11 -1.35 3.30
N ILE A 148 -8.36 -1.80 3.13
CA ILE A 148 -9.27 -1.36 2.09
C ILE A 148 -10.49 -0.75 2.76
N LYS A 149 -10.73 0.54 2.53
CA LYS A 149 -11.84 1.29 3.13
C LYS A 149 -12.78 1.83 2.07
N ILE A 150 -14.07 1.55 2.22
CA ILE A 150 -15.12 2.16 1.41
C ILE A 150 -15.47 3.54 2.00
N ALA A 151 -15.40 4.59 1.19
CA ALA A 151 -15.55 5.96 1.69
C ALA A 151 -16.99 6.30 2.07
N ASP A 152 -17.98 5.83 1.30
CA ASP A 152 -19.40 6.05 1.59
C ASP A 152 -19.92 4.98 2.56
N LYS A 153 -20.69 5.42 3.56
CA LYS A 153 -21.30 4.58 4.59
C LYS A 153 -22.76 4.21 4.24
N ASN A 154 -23.33 4.78 3.17
CA ASN A 154 -24.74 4.61 2.78
C ASN A 154 -25.00 3.40 1.86
N TYR A 155 -24.35 2.28 2.14
CA TYR A 155 -24.62 1.01 1.47
C TYR A 155 -25.34 0.07 2.43
N LYS A 156 -26.25 -0.74 1.89
CA LYS A 156 -26.93 -1.78 2.68
C LYS A 156 -25.97 -2.88 3.06
N LYS A 157 -25.10 -3.28 2.12
CA LYS A 157 -24.04 -4.27 2.36
C LYS A 157 -22.83 -3.97 1.47
N VAL A 158 -21.65 -4.18 2.04
CA VAL A 158 -20.38 -4.25 1.32
C VAL A 158 -19.73 -5.58 1.68
N ALA A 159 -19.27 -6.30 0.66
CA ALA A 159 -18.38 -7.45 0.80
C ALA A 159 -17.19 -7.29 -0.14
N ILE A 160 -15.99 -7.60 0.35
CA ILE A 160 -14.77 -7.59 -0.46
C ILE A 160 -14.21 -9.00 -0.48
N PHE A 161 -13.82 -9.46 -1.65
CA PHE A 161 -13.19 -10.76 -1.84
C PHE A 161 -11.80 -10.58 -2.44
N GLN A 162 -10.89 -11.46 -2.08
CA GLN A 162 -9.57 -11.57 -2.66
C GLN A 162 -9.41 -12.93 -3.33
N ARG A 163 -8.68 -12.96 -4.44
CA ARG A 163 -8.08 -14.17 -4.99
C ARG A 163 -6.72 -13.82 -5.56
N TYR A 164 -5.91 -14.83 -5.82
CA TYR A 164 -4.65 -14.71 -6.51
C TYR A 164 -4.62 -15.64 -7.72
N GLU A 165 -3.73 -15.31 -8.64
CA GLU A 165 -3.38 -16.11 -9.79
C GLU A 165 -1.87 -16.32 -9.80
N THR A 166 -1.46 -17.55 -10.07
CA THR A 166 -0.06 -17.91 -10.27
C THR A 166 0.19 -18.28 -11.73
N SER A 167 1.38 -17.92 -12.21
CA SER A 167 1.85 -18.18 -13.57
C SER A 167 3.22 -18.82 -13.54
N LEU A 168 3.59 -19.45 -14.65
CA LEU A 168 4.96 -19.88 -14.87
C LEU A 168 5.83 -18.72 -15.35
N THR A 169 7.10 -18.75 -14.97
CA THR A 169 8.14 -17.89 -15.51
C THR A 169 9.39 -18.71 -15.84
N VAL A 170 10.11 -18.29 -16.87
CA VAL A 170 11.44 -18.79 -17.21
C VAL A 170 12.45 -17.71 -16.83
N MET A 171 13.39 -18.03 -15.96
CA MET A 171 14.35 -17.08 -15.38
C MET A 171 15.76 -17.31 -15.94
N ASN A 172 16.54 -16.24 -16.07
CA ASN A 172 17.96 -16.34 -16.46
C ASN A 172 18.76 -15.17 -15.85
N ASP A 173 19.14 -15.26 -14.57
CA ASP A 173 20.00 -14.30 -13.84
C ASP A 173 19.80 -12.82 -14.26
N GLY A 174 18.62 -12.29 -13.97
CA GLY A 174 18.20 -10.91 -14.32
C GLY A 174 16.98 -10.90 -15.22
N PRO A 175 17.09 -11.15 -16.53
CA PRO A 175 15.94 -11.29 -17.40
C PRO A 175 15.08 -12.50 -17.04
N HIS A 176 13.79 -12.38 -17.31
CA HIS A 176 12.81 -13.45 -17.19
C HIS A 176 11.77 -13.32 -18.30
N CYS A 177 11.07 -14.42 -18.60
CA CYS A 177 9.90 -14.45 -19.44
C CYS A 177 8.72 -15.04 -18.67
N ASP A 178 7.68 -14.23 -18.45
CA ASP A 178 6.51 -14.64 -17.69
C ASP A 178 5.37 -15.07 -18.62
N LEU A 179 4.86 -16.28 -18.40
CA LEU A 179 3.74 -16.85 -19.14
C LEU A 179 2.40 -16.34 -18.59
N THR A 180 2.26 -15.03 -18.43
CA THR A 180 1.07 -14.35 -17.85
C THR A 180 -0.16 -14.31 -18.76
N GLU A 181 -0.01 -14.73 -20.02
CA GLU A 181 -1.09 -14.87 -21.01
C GLU A 181 -1.36 -16.33 -21.38
N TRP A 182 -0.79 -17.28 -20.64
CA TRP A 182 -0.98 -18.73 -20.84
C TRP A 182 -1.88 -19.34 -19.75
N LYS A 183 -1.73 -20.63 -19.45
CA LYS A 183 -2.42 -21.32 -18.37
C LYS A 183 -2.03 -20.74 -17.01
N HIS A 184 -2.98 -20.72 -16.09
CA HIS A 184 -2.80 -20.22 -14.74
C HIS A 184 -3.49 -21.12 -13.72
N TYR A 185 -3.00 -21.10 -12.48
CA TYR A 185 -3.84 -21.48 -11.34
C TYR A 185 -4.54 -20.25 -10.80
N ASN A 186 -5.85 -20.38 -10.58
CA ASN A 186 -6.68 -19.35 -9.97
C ASN A 186 -7.17 -19.86 -8.63
N SER A 187 -6.87 -19.15 -7.54
CA SER A 187 -7.37 -19.53 -6.22
C SER A 187 -8.87 -19.22 -6.08
N LYS A 188 -9.48 -19.81 -5.06
CA LYS A 188 -10.87 -19.50 -4.70
C LYS A 188 -10.95 -18.05 -4.22
N TRP A 189 -12.11 -17.42 -4.43
CA TRP A 189 -12.41 -16.15 -3.78
C TRP A 189 -12.55 -16.35 -2.27
N ILE A 190 -11.77 -15.61 -1.50
CA ILE A 190 -11.81 -15.54 -0.05
C ILE A 190 -12.49 -14.21 0.33
N GLU A 191 -13.56 -14.26 1.13
CA GLU A 191 -14.19 -13.04 1.65
C GLU A 191 -13.28 -12.43 2.72
N LEU A 192 -12.99 -11.14 2.62
CA LEU A 192 -12.13 -10.42 3.55
C LEU A 192 -12.88 -10.05 4.83
N SER A 193 -12.17 -10.18 5.95
CA SER A 193 -12.68 -9.76 7.25
C SER A 193 -12.73 -8.24 7.36
N LYS A 194 -13.78 -7.76 8.03
CA LYS A 194 -13.87 -6.36 8.45
C LYS A 194 -12.92 -6.11 9.62
N LYS A 195 -12.44 -4.87 9.77
CA LYS A 195 -11.84 -4.44 11.03
C LYS A 195 -12.90 -4.30 12.12
N ASP A 196 -12.56 -4.68 13.34
CA ASP A 196 -13.46 -4.70 14.49
C ASP A 196 -14.04 -3.30 14.81
N ASP A 197 -13.29 -2.24 14.52
CA ASP A 197 -13.60 -0.85 14.85
C ASP A 197 -14.18 -0.03 13.68
N ASP A 198 -14.18 -0.56 12.46
CA ASP A 198 -14.68 0.14 11.27
C ASP A 198 -15.36 -0.84 10.29
N ALA A 199 -16.70 -0.83 10.30
CA ALA A 199 -17.52 -1.72 9.47
C ALA A 199 -17.37 -1.53 7.96
N ASN A 200 -16.67 -0.47 7.51
CA ASN A 200 -16.36 -0.18 6.12
C ASN A 200 -14.88 -0.35 5.79
N ALA A 201 -14.05 -0.77 6.74
CA ALA A 201 -12.66 -1.14 6.53
C ALA A 201 -12.48 -2.67 6.55
N PHE A 202 -11.66 -3.15 5.64
CA PHE A 202 -11.31 -4.56 5.44
C PHE A 202 -9.80 -4.69 5.39
N ILE A 203 -9.26 -5.87 5.71
CA ILE A 203 -7.83 -6.18 5.58
C ILE A 203 -7.68 -7.28 4.54
N SER A 204 -6.74 -7.12 3.61
CA SER A 204 -6.40 -8.15 2.62
C SER A 204 -5.77 -9.36 3.30
N HIS A 205 -6.00 -10.54 2.72
CA HIS A 205 -5.51 -11.80 3.24
C HIS A 205 -4.03 -12.00 2.89
N THR A 206 -3.23 -12.44 3.86
CA THR A 206 -1.87 -12.95 3.65
C THR A 206 -1.93 -14.28 2.91
N ILE A 207 -1.16 -14.42 1.83
CA ILE A 207 -1.12 -15.66 1.05
C ILE A 207 -0.10 -16.58 1.73
N GLU A 208 -0.44 -17.86 1.92
CA GLU A 208 0.44 -18.82 2.59
C GLU A 208 1.61 -19.22 1.68
N ASP A 209 2.80 -19.49 2.24
CA ASP A 209 4.01 -19.82 1.47
C ASP A 209 3.81 -20.94 0.43
N GLY A 210 3.03 -21.98 0.79
CA GLY A 210 2.74 -23.10 -0.09
C GLY A 210 1.82 -22.74 -1.27
N ASP A 211 1.08 -21.63 -1.17
CA ASP A 211 0.15 -21.16 -2.19
C ASP A 211 0.85 -20.41 -3.33
N TYR A 212 2.02 -19.82 -3.08
CA TYR A 212 2.82 -19.07 -4.06
C TYR A 212 3.26 -19.92 -5.26
N THR A 213 3.44 -21.22 -5.06
CA THR A 213 3.97 -22.14 -6.07
C THR A 213 2.90 -23.10 -6.62
N ARG A 214 1.62 -22.90 -6.28
CA ARG A 214 0.54 -23.75 -6.78
C ARG A 214 0.33 -23.51 -8.26
N PHE A 215 0.11 -24.58 -9.00
CA PHE A 215 -0.21 -24.50 -10.41
C PHE A 215 -1.16 -25.63 -10.81
N ILE A 216 -1.76 -25.51 -11.99
CA ILE A 216 -2.58 -26.59 -12.55
C ILE A 216 -1.68 -27.69 -13.14
N ASP A 217 -2.21 -28.91 -13.23
CA ASP A 217 -1.49 -30.00 -13.87
C ASP A 217 -1.27 -29.72 -15.37
N VAL A 218 -0.02 -29.76 -15.81
CA VAL A 218 0.40 -29.55 -17.20
C VAL A 218 1.49 -30.56 -17.58
N THR A 219 1.62 -30.83 -18.88
CA THR A 219 2.72 -31.64 -19.40
C THR A 219 3.94 -30.75 -19.66
N LEU A 220 5.15 -31.32 -19.66
CA LEU A 220 6.35 -30.56 -20.03
C LEU A 220 6.34 -30.13 -21.50
N ASP A 221 5.72 -30.92 -22.38
CA ASP A 221 5.62 -30.60 -23.81
C ASP A 221 4.71 -29.37 -24.01
N ASP A 222 3.57 -29.30 -23.31
CA ASP A 222 2.70 -28.11 -23.32
C ASP A 222 3.46 -26.86 -22.85
N VAL A 223 4.28 -26.98 -21.80
CA VAL A 223 5.06 -25.85 -21.25
C VAL A 223 6.15 -25.43 -22.24
N LYS A 224 6.83 -26.40 -22.86
CA LYS A 224 7.85 -26.15 -23.88
C LYS A 224 7.28 -25.42 -25.09
N ASP A 225 6.12 -25.85 -25.58
CA ASP A 225 5.41 -25.21 -26.68
C ASP A 225 5.00 -23.78 -26.30
N ALA A 226 4.47 -23.59 -25.09
CA ALA A 226 4.10 -22.27 -24.58
C ALA A 226 5.32 -21.33 -24.45
N VAL A 227 6.45 -21.80 -23.93
CA VAL A 227 7.68 -20.99 -23.86
C VAL A 227 8.14 -20.63 -25.26
N LYS A 228 8.14 -21.57 -26.20
CA LYS A 228 8.53 -21.31 -27.58
C LYS A 228 7.63 -20.28 -28.26
N GLU A 229 6.32 -20.35 -28.02
CA GLU A 229 5.31 -19.43 -28.58
C GLU A 229 5.39 -18.03 -27.97
N HIS A 230 5.44 -17.93 -26.64
CA HIS A 230 5.31 -16.67 -25.92
C HIS A 230 6.65 -15.97 -25.64
N CYS A 231 7.73 -16.75 -25.46
CA CYS A 231 9.06 -16.24 -25.11
C CYS A 231 10.05 -16.33 -26.27
N GLY A 232 9.88 -17.30 -27.17
CA GLY A 232 10.77 -17.54 -28.31
C GLY A 232 11.78 -18.66 -28.09
N GLU A 233 12.56 -18.96 -29.14
CA GLU A 233 13.47 -20.12 -29.19
C GLU A 233 14.59 -20.06 -28.15
N ASP A 234 15.14 -18.89 -27.85
CA ASP A 234 16.25 -18.77 -26.88
C ASP A 234 15.83 -19.23 -25.48
N TRP A 235 14.62 -18.85 -25.06
CA TRP A 235 14.05 -19.28 -23.78
C TRP A 235 13.69 -20.75 -23.78
N TYR A 236 13.16 -21.27 -24.89
CA TYR A 236 12.94 -22.70 -25.08
C TYR A 236 14.24 -23.48 -24.92
N ASP A 237 15.31 -23.07 -25.60
CA ASP A 237 16.60 -23.74 -25.55
C ASP A 237 17.24 -23.71 -24.16
N HIS A 238 16.98 -22.65 -23.39
CA HIS A 238 17.43 -22.53 -22.01
C HIS A 238 16.74 -23.54 -21.08
N MET A 239 15.43 -23.77 -21.27
CA MET A 239 14.63 -24.66 -20.41
C MET A 239 14.42 -26.07 -20.96
N LYS A 240 14.78 -26.38 -22.21
CA LYS A 240 14.36 -27.64 -22.89
C LYS A 240 14.70 -28.95 -22.17
N ASN A 241 15.73 -28.92 -21.32
CA ASN A 241 16.22 -30.09 -20.60
C ASN A 241 15.59 -30.27 -19.21
N ILE A 242 14.62 -29.42 -18.83
CA ILE A 242 13.96 -29.55 -17.54
C ILE A 242 13.21 -30.87 -17.42
N LYS A 243 13.15 -31.41 -16.19
CA LYS A 243 12.39 -32.61 -15.83
C LYS A 243 11.08 -32.30 -15.11
N THR A 244 10.95 -31.10 -14.55
CA THR A 244 9.76 -30.63 -13.85
C THR A 244 9.58 -29.13 -14.04
N ILE A 245 8.35 -28.61 -13.85
CA ILE A 245 8.06 -27.17 -13.94
C ILE A 245 8.52 -26.38 -12.70
N SER A 246 9.04 -27.07 -11.68
CA SER A 246 9.51 -26.48 -10.43
C SER A 246 11.04 -26.45 -10.34
N GLU A 247 11.75 -26.88 -11.38
CA GLU A 247 13.20 -26.81 -11.43
C GLU A 247 13.68 -25.62 -12.25
N TYR A 248 14.82 -25.05 -11.85
CA TYR A 248 15.48 -23.99 -12.60
C TYR A 248 15.76 -24.43 -14.06
N PRO A 249 15.48 -23.58 -15.07
CA PRO A 249 15.15 -22.15 -14.96
C PRO A 249 13.68 -21.80 -14.77
N MET A 250 12.80 -22.78 -14.52
CA MET A 250 11.38 -22.52 -14.29
C MET A 250 11.08 -22.15 -12.84
N ALA A 251 10.12 -21.26 -12.66
CA ALA A 251 9.48 -21.01 -11.38
C ALA A 251 7.98 -20.78 -11.54
N ILE A 252 7.25 -20.97 -10.45
CA ILE A 252 5.84 -20.58 -10.31
C ILE A 252 5.80 -19.47 -9.27
N SER A 253 5.13 -18.38 -9.59
CA SER A 253 4.90 -17.29 -8.64
C SER A 253 3.56 -16.62 -8.92
N ILE A 254 3.13 -15.78 -7.97
CA ILE A 254 1.92 -14.97 -8.12
C ILE A 254 2.15 -13.95 -9.22
N SER A 255 1.33 -13.99 -10.25
CA SER A 255 1.32 -13.02 -11.35
C SER A 255 0.32 -11.90 -11.10
N ARG A 256 -0.80 -12.21 -10.46
CA ARG A 256 -1.89 -11.26 -10.25
C ARG A 256 -2.59 -11.52 -8.92
N VAL A 257 -3.00 -10.43 -8.26
CA VAL A 257 -3.96 -10.47 -7.16
C VAL A 257 -5.20 -9.68 -7.57
N PHE A 258 -6.37 -10.16 -7.19
CA PHE A 258 -7.64 -9.54 -7.55
C PHE A 258 -8.42 -9.20 -6.30
N PHE A 259 -8.95 -7.98 -6.25
CA PHE A 259 -9.96 -7.57 -5.29
C PHE A 259 -11.31 -7.44 -6.00
N LYS A 260 -12.32 -8.14 -5.49
CA LYS A 260 -13.70 -8.02 -5.93
C LYS A 260 -14.53 -7.33 -4.87
N ILE A 261 -15.08 -6.17 -5.19
CA ILE A 261 -15.94 -5.40 -4.29
C ILE A 261 -17.37 -5.54 -4.75
N VAL A 262 -18.20 -6.12 -3.89
CA VAL A 262 -19.63 -6.31 -4.09
C VAL A 262 -20.38 -5.32 -3.19
N ILE A 263 -21.16 -4.45 -3.82
CA ILE A 263 -21.93 -3.42 -3.13
C ILE A 263 -23.41 -3.65 -3.38
N THR A 264 -24.17 -3.79 -2.30
CA THR A 264 -25.63 -3.81 -2.31
C THR A 264 -26.15 -2.50 -1.75
N ARG A 265 -27.01 -1.82 -2.52
CA ARG A 265 -27.67 -0.59 -2.13
C ARG A 265 -28.93 -0.83 -1.31
N GLN A 266 -29.51 0.25 -0.79
CA GLN A 266 -30.77 0.21 -0.03
C GLN A 266 -31.94 -0.35 -0.86
N ASP A 267 -31.96 -0.09 -2.18
CA ASP A 267 -32.94 -0.64 -3.12
C ASP A 267 -32.69 -2.11 -3.53
N ASN A 268 -31.70 -2.77 -2.91
CA ASN A 268 -31.21 -4.12 -3.20
C ASN A 268 -30.50 -4.29 -4.55
N THR A 269 -30.26 -3.22 -5.31
CA THR A 269 -29.41 -3.30 -6.50
C THR A 269 -27.98 -3.64 -6.08
N THR A 270 -27.38 -4.61 -6.78
CA THR A 270 -26.01 -5.06 -6.52
C THR A 270 -25.11 -4.71 -7.69
N SER A 271 -23.87 -4.35 -7.39
CA SER A 271 -22.83 -4.07 -8.37
C SER A 271 -21.51 -4.67 -7.94
N GLU A 272 -20.75 -5.15 -8.91
CA GLU A 272 -19.45 -5.78 -8.72
C GLU A 272 -18.36 -4.92 -9.36
N LYS A 273 -17.20 -4.84 -8.70
CA LYS A 273 -16.02 -4.15 -9.20
C LYS A 273 -14.80 -5.02 -9.02
N ILE A 274 -13.95 -5.09 -10.04
CA ILE A 274 -12.72 -5.87 -10.02
C ILE A 274 -11.51 -4.93 -10.12
N ILE A 275 -10.64 -4.99 -9.13
CA ILE A 275 -9.31 -4.39 -9.19
C ILE A 275 -8.31 -5.52 -9.42
N THR A 276 -7.49 -5.39 -10.44
CA THR A 276 -6.39 -6.31 -10.72
C THR A 276 -5.08 -5.64 -10.33
N CYS A 277 -4.33 -6.29 -9.44
CA CYS A 277 -2.99 -5.94 -9.06
C CYS A 277 -2.03 -6.85 -9.86
N MET A 278 -1.26 -6.27 -10.77
CA MET A 278 -0.20 -6.97 -11.49
C MET A 278 1.02 -7.05 -10.58
N ILE A 279 1.46 -8.27 -10.31
CA ILE A 279 2.62 -8.53 -9.45
C ILE A 279 3.83 -8.76 -10.35
N PRO A 280 4.96 -8.07 -10.13
CA PRO A 280 6.18 -8.33 -10.86
C PRO A 280 6.65 -9.75 -10.53
N MET A 281 6.87 -10.54 -11.57
CA MET A 281 7.43 -11.88 -11.48
C MET A 281 8.92 -11.83 -11.81
N GLY A 282 9.67 -12.87 -11.43
CA GLY A 282 11.12 -12.91 -11.60
C GLY A 282 11.86 -12.20 -10.46
N CYS A 283 12.83 -12.88 -9.86
CA CYS A 283 13.76 -12.35 -8.85
C CYS A 283 15.19 -12.65 -9.29
#